data_AF-A0A1H7EYM8-F1
#
_entry.id   AF-A0A1H7EYM8-F1
#
_cell.length_a   1.000
_cell.length_b   1.000
_cell.length_c   1.000
_cell.angle_alpha   90.00
_cell.angle_beta   90.00
_cell.angle_gamma   90.00
#
_symmetry.space_group_name_H-M   'P 1'
#
loop_
_entity.id
_entity.type
_entity.pdbx_description
1 polymer ?
#
loop_
_entity_poly.entity_id
_entity_poly.type
_entity_poly.pdbx_seq_one_letter_code
_entity_poly.pdbx_strand_id
1 'polypeptide(L)'
;MNERERILELMKKGIISTEEGLDLLESLAKKDARKEDAAAFNTDEQTDDEDVRTEEVKEDDSREKQKEAEASLEQLVSEINQYSVELDTINENLANRKKSLELKKEELEGLKESGRKTVQDEKDRIIEKIRAIQKELELIKQLDDVDTTDEIVTLREEISDLDEQLSDVEELESEKDDEAVEHLLDDIEELEEEVSDLAAQKAELMKKLHRSKMKQWTLKAKQATSQFELPEDWEKKATEELSKAGEKLDAAGKEWSKIIKTKVDQASKSDVSETIRTNIEQAMSHFDWKDINLKIPSLSTREFTKEWQYDATSATILDFKLANGKLVLKPSQGDTMSFKAKGKLYGKMDEDSPEESFDARSTLTIDEDKLLCHMPNKRVYVELEVTLPQRTYDYISITMLNGKLSLKDIEAKDVFAKSTNGSLTFEGLSATMLEAKGSNGQITISQADLRDVLASSVNGSIVFDGKTESADFTTTNGEIKVTLSDEKVVRVNATTVNGNVKMALPKERAIEGKAKTTFGKVKSRLSDTEPMEKVEHTMHVKRVTGDTPMSFYAGTTTGNILIKDTDK
;
A
#
# COMPACT_ATOMS: atom_id res chain seq x y z
N MET A 1 22.33 22.19 23.63
CA MET A 1 22.00 22.02 22.20
C MET A 1 20.96 23.05 21.85
N ASN A 2 21.30 23.96 20.95
CA ASN A 2 20.35 24.93 20.43
C ASN A 2 19.24 24.19 19.66
N GLU A 3 17.99 24.68 19.70
CA GLU A 3 16.84 24.02 19.04
C GLU A 3 17.12 23.79 17.54
N ARG A 4 17.91 24.68 16.93
CA ARG A 4 18.38 24.62 15.54
C ARG A 4 19.39 23.50 15.28
N GLU A 5 20.39 23.33 16.14
CA GLU A 5 21.38 22.25 16.05
C GLU A 5 20.73 20.87 16.14
N ARG A 6 19.64 20.79 16.91
CA ARG A 6 18.91 19.55 17.14
C ARG A 6 18.05 19.15 15.94
N ILE A 7 17.44 20.10 15.25
CA ILE A 7 16.70 19.84 14.00
C ILE A 7 17.67 19.33 12.92
N LEU A 8 18.85 19.94 12.80
CA LEU A 8 19.89 19.50 11.86
C LEU A 8 20.39 18.07 12.17
N GLU A 9 20.52 17.71 13.44
CA GLU A 9 20.91 16.35 13.85
C GLU A 9 19.83 15.30 13.54
N LEU A 10 18.55 15.67 13.66
CA LEU A 10 17.41 14.80 13.33
C LEU A 10 17.28 14.58 11.83
N MET A 11 17.53 15.62 11.02
CA MET A 11 17.61 15.49 9.57
C MET A 11 18.80 14.59 9.16
N LYS A 12 19.96 14.78 9.80
CA LYS A 12 21.18 13.99 9.54
C LYS A 12 21.00 12.49 9.82
N LYS A 13 20.11 12.15 10.76
CA LYS A 13 19.76 10.76 11.10
C LYS A 13 18.61 10.19 10.24
N GLY A 14 18.08 10.97 9.29
CA GLY A 14 16.94 10.57 8.44
C GLY A 14 15.62 10.41 9.21
N ILE A 15 15.52 11.01 10.40
CA ILE A 15 14.35 10.88 11.29
C ILE A 15 13.21 11.81 10.86
N ILE A 16 13.53 12.93 10.24
CA ILE A 16 12.58 13.89 9.66
C ILE A 16 12.98 14.18 8.21
N SER A 17 12.00 14.44 7.35
CA SER A 17 12.27 14.73 5.93
C SER A 17 12.95 16.09 5.76
N THR A 18 13.58 16.29 4.60
CA THR A 18 14.27 17.56 4.29
C THR A 18 13.31 18.75 4.23
N GLU A 19 12.06 18.53 3.80
CA GLU A 19 11.00 19.53 3.75
C GLU A 19 10.48 19.84 5.16
N GLU A 20 10.25 18.81 5.98
CA GLU A 20 9.80 18.98 7.38
C GLU A 20 10.83 19.72 8.24
N GLY A 21 12.12 19.43 8.04
CA GLY A 21 13.19 20.14 8.74
C GLY A 21 13.30 21.61 8.33
N LEU A 22 13.00 21.94 7.06
CA LEU A 22 12.99 23.31 6.56
C LEU A 22 11.83 24.12 7.16
N ASP A 23 10.62 23.55 7.17
CA ASP A 23 9.44 24.18 7.78
C ASP A 23 9.67 24.46 9.27
N LEU A 24 10.31 23.51 9.98
CA LEU A 24 10.63 23.66 11.40
C LEU A 24 11.66 24.77 11.64
N LEU A 25 12.70 24.87 10.80
CA LEU A 25 13.71 25.93 10.90
C LEU A 25 13.14 27.31 10.53
N GLU A 26 12.28 27.39 9.50
CA GLU A 26 11.61 28.64 9.12
C GLU A 26 10.64 29.13 10.20
N SER A 27 9.92 28.20 10.84
CA SER A 27 9.04 28.52 11.97
C SER A 27 9.82 29.03 13.19
N LEU A 28 11.02 28.49 13.44
CA LEU A 28 11.93 28.97 14.47
C LEU A 28 12.47 30.36 14.16
N ALA A 29 12.91 30.60 12.92
CA ALA A 29 13.37 31.92 12.49
C ALA A 29 12.26 32.98 12.62
N LYS A 30 11.02 32.67 12.23
CA LYS A 30 9.85 33.55 12.43
C LYS A 30 9.52 33.79 13.90
N LYS A 31 9.77 32.80 14.76
CA LYS A 31 9.52 32.90 16.21
C LYS A 31 10.58 33.73 16.91
N ASP A 32 11.83 33.68 16.44
CA ASP A 32 12.92 34.48 16.99
C ASP A 32 12.84 35.94 16.51
N ALA A 33 12.49 36.19 15.25
CA ALA A 33 12.17 37.54 14.76
C ALA A 33 11.03 38.20 15.55
N ARG A 34 9.96 37.45 15.86
CA ARG A 34 8.84 37.94 16.70
C ARG A 34 9.21 38.18 18.16
N LYS A 35 10.27 37.56 18.68
CA LYS A 35 10.78 37.80 20.05
C LYS A 35 11.67 39.04 20.09
N GLU A 36 12.45 39.28 19.04
CA GLU A 36 13.28 40.47 18.90
C GLU A 36 12.40 41.73 18.71
N ASP A 37 11.34 41.65 17.90
CA ASP A 37 10.36 42.74 17.72
C ASP A 37 9.58 43.07 19.02
N ALA A 38 9.33 42.05 19.87
CA ALA A 38 8.64 42.21 21.15
C ALA A 38 9.55 42.72 22.27
N ALA A 39 10.87 42.49 22.18
CA ALA A 39 11.87 43.01 23.11
C ALA A 39 12.25 44.47 22.81
N ALA A 40 12.10 44.91 21.56
CA ALA A 40 12.41 46.28 21.14
C ALA A 40 11.37 47.35 21.56
N PHE A 41 10.24 46.98 22.19
CA PHE A 41 9.18 47.92 22.62
C PHE A 41 9.22 48.30 24.11
N ASN A 42 10.25 47.91 24.86
CA ASN A 42 10.43 48.29 26.26
C ASN A 42 11.89 48.60 26.57
N THR A 43 12.35 49.79 26.17
CA THR A 43 13.25 50.70 26.92
C THR A 43 13.64 51.87 26.02
N ASP A 44 13.46 53.09 26.51
CA ASP A 44 13.84 54.33 25.85
C ASP A 44 15.10 54.94 26.51
N GLU A 45 15.87 55.67 25.67
CA GLU A 45 16.93 56.67 25.91
C GLU A 45 18.44 56.34 26.12
N GLN A 46 19.23 56.88 25.16
CA GLN A 46 20.56 57.57 25.18
C GLN A 46 21.85 56.72 25.36
N THR A 47 23.01 56.89 24.67
CA THR A 47 23.66 57.96 23.85
C THR A 47 24.91 57.42 23.09
N ASP A 48 25.27 58.10 21.99
CA ASP A 48 26.60 58.40 21.39
C ASP A 48 27.46 57.42 20.53
N ASP A 49 28.07 58.06 19.51
CA ASP A 49 28.85 57.66 18.32
C ASP A 49 30.10 56.79 18.52
N GLU A 50 30.40 55.91 17.55
CA GLU A 50 31.54 56.02 16.60
C GLU A 50 31.70 54.78 15.68
N ASP A 51 32.20 55.05 14.46
CA ASP A 51 32.86 54.14 13.50
C ASP A 51 32.08 53.63 12.26
N VAL A 52 31.86 54.54 11.29
CA VAL A 52 31.44 54.23 9.91
C VAL A 52 32.66 54.29 8.99
N ARG A 53 33.37 53.17 8.79
CA ARG A 53 34.33 53.04 7.66
C ARG A 53 34.80 51.62 7.30
N THR A 54 33.97 50.60 7.51
CA THR A 54 34.32 49.20 7.12
C THR A 54 33.24 48.43 6.35
N GLU A 55 32.13 49.07 5.95
CA GLU A 55 30.97 48.37 5.37
C GLU A 55 30.96 48.29 3.83
N GLU A 56 31.54 49.26 3.11
CA GLU A 56 31.37 49.32 1.63
C GLU A 56 32.15 48.25 0.84
N VAL A 57 33.15 47.57 1.43
CA VAL A 57 33.93 46.53 0.71
C VAL A 57 33.35 45.11 0.91
N LYS A 58 32.43 44.91 1.86
CA LYS A 58 31.83 43.59 2.15
C LYS A 58 30.51 43.33 1.41
N GLU A 59 29.87 44.36 0.88
CA GLU A 59 28.58 44.24 0.18
C GLU A 59 28.70 43.74 -1.28
N ASP A 60 29.84 43.93 -1.94
CA ASP A 60 29.98 43.57 -3.36
C ASP A 60 30.28 42.06 -3.56
N ASP A 61 31.17 41.50 -2.74
CA ASP A 61 31.55 40.07 -2.76
C ASP A 61 30.41 39.15 -2.27
N SER A 62 29.51 39.65 -1.43
CA SER A 62 28.33 38.91 -0.96
C SER A 62 27.23 38.83 -2.03
N ARG A 63 27.06 39.87 -2.86
CA ARG A 63 26.07 39.90 -3.96
C ARG A 63 26.46 39.00 -5.14
N GLU A 64 27.75 38.89 -5.49
CA GLU A 64 28.20 37.97 -6.54
C GLU A 64 28.01 36.50 -6.13
N LYS A 65 28.40 36.13 -4.91
CA LYS A 65 28.18 34.77 -4.37
C LYS A 65 26.71 34.37 -4.28
N GLN A 66 25.83 35.33 -4.02
CA GLN A 66 24.39 35.11 -3.97
C GLN A 66 23.83 34.81 -5.36
N LYS A 67 24.26 35.55 -6.39
CA LYS A 67 23.89 35.31 -7.80
C LYS A 67 24.39 33.97 -8.32
N GLU A 68 25.61 33.56 -7.98
CA GLU A 68 26.15 32.25 -8.37
C GLU A 68 25.39 31.08 -7.71
N ALA A 69 25.00 31.23 -6.46
CA ALA A 69 24.19 30.24 -5.74
C ALA A 69 22.75 30.15 -6.30
N GLU A 70 22.15 31.27 -6.67
CA GLU A 70 20.83 31.31 -7.34
C GLU A 70 20.90 30.63 -8.72
N ALA A 71 21.91 30.93 -9.53
CA ALA A 71 22.12 30.28 -10.83
C ALA A 71 22.33 28.75 -10.68
N SER A 72 23.08 28.32 -9.66
CA SER A 72 23.28 26.90 -9.37
C SER A 72 21.99 26.19 -8.91
N LEU A 73 21.13 26.90 -8.18
CA LEU A 73 19.81 26.38 -7.77
C LEU A 73 18.86 26.26 -8.94
N GLU A 74 18.85 27.24 -9.86
CA GLU A 74 18.06 27.17 -11.09
C GLU A 74 18.50 25.99 -11.98
N GLN A 75 19.81 25.75 -12.10
CA GLN A 75 20.34 24.58 -12.81
C GLN A 75 19.88 23.26 -12.18
N LEU A 76 19.92 23.14 -10.86
CA LEU A 76 19.45 21.93 -10.18
C LEU A 76 17.94 21.73 -10.29
N VAL A 77 17.14 22.79 -10.26
CA VAL A 77 15.70 22.72 -10.52
C VAL A 77 15.44 22.21 -11.93
N SER A 78 16.20 22.71 -12.91
CA SER A 78 16.13 22.24 -14.30
C SER A 78 16.48 20.76 -14.42
N GLU A 79 17.58 20.30 -13.80
CA GLU A 79 17.98 18.89 -13.77
C GLU A 79 16.92 18.00 -13.11
N ILE A 80 16.36 18.43 -11.98
CA ILE A 80 15.32 17.68 -11.26
C ILE A 80 14.07 17.54 -12.12
N ASN A 81 13.66 18.61 -12.80
CA ASN A 81 12.54 18.58 -13.73
C ASN A 81 12.84 17.65 -14.91
N GLN A 82 14.05 17.71 -15.47
CA GLN A 82 14.46 16.83 -16.57
C GLN A 82 14.43 15.35 -16.15
N TYR A 83 15.03 14.99 -15.01
CA TYR A 83 14.97 13.62 -14.50
C TYR A 83 13.53 13.21 -14.16
N SER A 84 12.66 14.13 -13.73
CA SER A 84 11.24 13.80 -13.51
C SER A 84 10.54 13.45 -14.83
N VAL A 85 10.79 14.20 -15.91
CA VAL A 85 10.23 13.95 -17.24
C VAL A 85 10.77 12.65 -17.84
N GLU A 86 12.07 12.40 -17.72
CA GLU A 86 12.70 11.14 -18.16
C GLU A 86 12.14 9.94 -17.36
N LEU A 87 11.85 10.11 -16.07
CA LEU A 87 11.23 9.06 -15.25
C LEU A 87 9.79 8.76 -15.69
N ASP A 88 9.00 9.79 -16.00
CA ASP A 88 7.66 9.63 -16.54
C ASP A 88 7.69 8.91 -17.90
N THR A 89 8.66 9.25 -18.76
CA THR A 89 8.85 8.60 -20.08
C THR A 89 9.22 7.12 -19.92
N ILE A 90 10.14 6.79 -19.01
CA ILE A 90 10.52 5.39 -18.73
C ILE A 90 9.34 4.62 -18.13
N ASN A 91 8.53 5.25 -17.27
CA ASN A 91 7.35 4.62 -16.71
C ASN A 91 6.28 4.33 -17.78
N GLU A 92 6.08 5.25 -18.71
CA GLU A 92 5.19 5.05 -19.86
C GLU A 92 5.68 3.92 -20.77
N ASN A 93 6.98 3.90 -21.09
CA ASN A 93 7.57 2.82 -21.88
C ASN A 93 7.46 1.46 -21.18
N LEU A 94 7.70 1.40 -19.87
CA LEU A 94 7.50 0.17 -19.08
C LEU A 94 6.05 -0.31 -19.12
N ALA A 95 5.08 0.59 -19.00
CA ALA A 95 3.67 0.25 -19.07
C ALA A 95 3.30 -0.30 -20.46
N ASN A 96 3.77 0.36 -21.52
CA ASN A 96 3.52 -0.06 -22.90
C ASN A 96 4.15 -1.42 -23.22
N ARG A 97 5.42 -1.64 -22.85
CA ARG A 97 6.12 -2.90 -23.09
C ARG A 97 5.53 -4.06 -22.29
N LYS A 98 5.15 -3.84 -21.04
CA LYS A 98 4.42 -4.83 -20.23
C LYS A 98 3.07 -5.20 -20.85
N LYS A 99 2.33 -4.22 -21.39
CA LYS A 99 1.07 -4.48 -22.08
C LYS A 99 1.27 -5.30 -23.35
N SER A 100 2.29 -4.99 -24.15
CA SER A 100 2.64 -5.79 -25.34
C SER A 100 3.04 -7.22 -24.95
N LEU A 101 3.80 -7.38 -23.86
CA LEU A 101 4.17 -8.68 -23.32
C LEU A 101 2.95 -9.50 -22.88
N GLU A 102 1.99 -8.86 -22.21
CA GLU A 102 0.74 -9.49 -21.78
C GLU A 102 -0.09 -9.94 -23.00
N LEU A 103 -0.27 -9.08 -24.00
CA LEU A 103 -0.96 -9.42 -25.25
C LEU A 103 -0.31 -10.60 -25.99
N LYS A 104 1.03 -10.65 -26.04
CA LYS A 104 1.76 -11.75 -26.67
C LYS A 104 1.65 -13.06 -25.89
N LYS A 105 1.60 -13.00 -24.56
CA LYS A 105 1.34 -14.16 -23.71
C LYS A 105 -0.10 -14.67 -23.86
N GLU A 106 -1.08 -13.78 -23.97
CA GLU A 106 -2.48 -14.14 -24.28
C GLU A 106 -2.61 -14.75 -25.68
N GLU A 107 -1.91 -14.22 -26.68
CA GLU A 107 -1.86 -14.77 -28.03
C GLU A 107 -1.28 -16.20 -28.03
N LEU A 108 -0.19 -16.41 -27.28
CA LEU A 108 0.41 -17.73 -27.08
C LEU A 108 -0.54 -18.73 -26.40
N GLU A 109 -1.27 -18.31 -25.37
CA GLU A 109 -2.28 -19.17 -24.71
C GLU A 109 -3.47 -19.46 -25.64
N GLY A 110 -3.95 -18.47 -26.38
CA GLY A 110 -5.04 -18.61 -27.34
C GLY A 110 -4.71 -19.56 -28.49
N LEU A 111 -3.48 -19.52 -29.00
CA LEU A 111 -2.98 -20.48 -30.00
C LEU A 111 -2.95 -21.91 -29.45
N LYS A 112 -2.42 -22.10 -28.24
CA LYS A 112 -2.41 -23.41 -27.56
C LYS A 112 -3.82 -23.95 -27.28
N GLU A 113 -4.79 -23.09 -27.03
CA GLU A 113 -6.18 -23.48 -26.77
C GLU A 113 -6.97 -23.74 -28.07
N SER A 114 -6.77 -22.93 -29.11
CA SER A 114 -7.40 -23.08 -30.43
C SER A 114 -6.88 -24.30 -31.19
N GLY A 115 -5.58 -24.58 -31.11
CA GLY A 115 -4.96 -25.79 -31.68
C GLY A 115 -5.59 -27.05 -31.08
N ARG A 116 -5.58 -27.16 -29.75
CA ARG A 116 -6.23 -28.28 -29.03
C ARG A 116 -7.70 -28.46 -29.37
N LYS A 117 -8.47 -27.39 -29.50
CA LYS A 117 -9.91 -27.47 -29.74
C LYS A 117 -10.25 -27.90 -31.17
N THR A 118 -9.52 -27.38 -32.16
CA THR A 118 -9.72 -27.73 -33.58
C THR A 118 -9.38 -29.20 -33.84
N VAL A 119 -8.28 -29.66 -33.23
CA VAL A 119 -7.85 -31.05 -33.37
C VAL A 119 -8.78 -32.01 -32.61
N GLN A 120 -9.27 -31.61 -31.42
CA GLN A 120 -10.27 -32.40 -30.70
C GLN A 120 -11.58 -32.53 -31.49
N ASP A 121 -12.06 -31.46 -32.14
CA ASP A 121 -13.27 -31.49 -32.97
C ASP A 121 -13.11 -32.39 -34.21
N GLU A 122 -11.93 -32.42 -34.84
CA GLU A 122 -11.65 -33.31 -35.97
C GLU A 122 -11.50 -34.78 -35.53
N LYS A 123 -10.82 -35.04 -34.41
CA LYS A 123 -10.74 -36.37 -33.79
C LYS A 123 -12.13 -36.90 -33.44
N ASP A 124 -12.96 -36.08 -32.79
CA ASP A 124 -14.31 -36.47 -32.39
C ASP A 124 -15.20 -36.81 -33.61
N ARG A 125 -15.05 -36.09 -34.72
CA ARG A 125 -15.76 -36.41 -35.99
C ARG A 125 -15.33 -37.74 -36.59
N ILE A 126 -14.03 -38.05 -36.59
CA ILE A 126 -13.51 -39.31 -37.12
C ILE A 126 -13.95 -40.46 -36.21
N ILE A 127 -13.87 -40.29 -34.88
CA ILE A 127 -14.34 -41.26 -33.88
C ILE A 127 -15.86 -41.52 -34.01
N GLU A 128 -16.67 -40.50 -34.26
CA GLU A 128 -18.11 -40.67 -34.49
C GLU A 128 -18.40 -41.48 -35.75
N LYS A 129 -17.66 -41.27 -36.84
CA LYS A 129 -17.78 -42.08 -38.07
C LYS A 129 -17.40 -43.54 -37.82
N ILE A 130 -16.29 -43.78 -37.13
CA ILE A 130 -15.86 -45.14 -36.76
C ILE A 130 -16.95 -45.83 -35.90
N ARG A 131 -17.53 -45.14 -34.91
CA ARG A 131 -18.62 -45.68 -34.08
C ARG A 131 -19.87 -46.00 -34.89
N ALA A 132 -20.22 -45.17 -35.87
CA ALA A 132 -21.38 -45.41 -36.74
C ALA A 132 -21.20 -46.69 -37.56
N ILE A 133 -20.03 -46.88 -38.17
CA ILE A 133 -19.69 -48.07 -38.95
C ILE A 133 -19.60 -49.32 -38.06
N GLN A 134 -19.04 -49.20 -36.85
CA GLN A 134 -19.01 -50.30 -35.88
C GLN A 134 -20.41 -50.76 -35.46
N LYS A 135 -21.34 -49.81 -35.29
CA LYS A 135 -22.74 -50.11 -34.98
C LYS A 135 -23.47 -50.78 -36.15
N GLU A 136 -23.15 -50.36 -37.38
CA GLU A 136 -23.65 -51.01 -38.60
C GLU A 136 -23.13 -52.45 -38.72
N LEU A 137 -21.84 -52.68 -38.47
CA LEU A 137 -21.24 -54.03 -38.38
C LEU A 137 -21.91 -54.90 -37.30
N GLU A 138 -22.30 -54.32 -36.17
CA GLU A 138 -22.98 -55.05 -35.09
C GLU A 138 -24.42 -55.43 -35.48
N LEU A 139 -25.15 -54.55 -36.18
CA LEU A 139 -26.46 -54.87 -36.75
C LEU A 139 -26.38 -55.95 -37.84
N ILE A 140 -25.39 -55.88 -38.73
CA ILE A 140 -25.19 -56.88 -39.80
C ILE A 140 -24.90 -58.25 -39.19
N LYS A 141 -24.12 -58.33 -38.11
CA LYS A 141 -23.87 -59.59 -37.36
C LYS A 141 -25.12 -60.19 -36.70
N GLN A 142 -26.17 -59.40 -36.47
CA GLN A 142 -27.43 -59.86 -35.87
C GLN A 142 -28.45 -60.37 -36.92
N LEU A 143 -28.19 -60.12 -38.21
CA LEU A 143 -29.00 -60.62 -39.33
C LEU A 143 -28.47 -61.99 -39.76
N ASP A 144 -29.24 -63.05 -39.48
CA ASP A 144 -28.81 -64.45 -39.63
C ASP A 144 -29.13 -65.04 -41.03
N ASP A 145 -29.12 -64.23 -42.09
CA ASP A 145 -29.45 -64.69 -43.45
C ASP A 145 -28.68 -63.93 -44.56
N VAL A 146 -28.11 -64.72 -45.49
CA VAL A 146 -27.43 -64.38 -46.76
C VAL A 146 -26.00 -63.84 -46.62
N ASP A 147 -25.15 -64.16 -47.62
CA ASP A 147 -23.70 -63.99 -47.72
C ASP A 147 -23.21 -62.53 -47.55
N THR A 148 -23.20 -62.03 -46.31
CA THR A 148 -22.75 -60.66 -45.93
C THR A 148 -21.23 -60.54 -45.73
N THR A 149 -20.48 -61.56 -46.16
CA THR A 149 -19.02 -61.64 -45.98
C THR A 149 -18.31 -60.46 -46.65
N ASP A 150 -18.71 -60.11 -47.87
CA ASP A 150 -18.08 -59.03 -48.65
C ASP A 150 -18.37 -57.64 -48.05
N GLU A 151 -19.60 -57.40 -47.58
CA GLU A 151 -20.00 -56.13 -46.94
C GLU A 151 -19.28 -55.90 -45.60
N ILE A 152 -19.02 -56.98 -44.83
CA ILE A 152 -18.24 -56.92 -43.59
C ILE A 152 -16.77 -56.59 -43.88
N VAL A 153 -16.21 -57.07 -45.00
CA VAL A 153 -14.83 -56.77 -45.40
C VAL A 153 -14.71 -55.31 -45.81
N THR A 154 -15.64 -54.78 -46.60
CA THR A 154 -15.61 -53.36 -47.03
C THR A 154 -15.76 -52.40 -45.85
N LEU A 155 -16.67 -52.68 -44.91
CA LEU A 155 -16.85 -51.82 -43.72
C LEU A 155 -15.64 -51.89 -42.76
N ARG A 156 -14.89 -52.99 -42.76
CA ARG A 156 -13.62 -53.10 -42.01
C ARG A 156 -12.48 -52.34 -42.68
N GLU A 157 -12.42 -52.35 -44.00
CA GLU A 157 -11.46 -51.51 -44.76
C GLU A 157 -11.75 -50.02 -44.52
N GLU A 158 -13.02 -49.61 -44.54
CA GLU A 158 -13.40 -48.21 -44.21
C GLU A 158 -13.02 -47.79 -42.78
N ILE A 159 -13.13 -48.69 -41.78
CA ILE A 159 -12.63 -48.41 -40.43
C ILE A 159 -11.09 -48.26 -40.44
N SER A 160 -10.38 -49.11 -41.18
CA SER A 160 -8.92 -49.04 -41.28
C SER A 160 -8.45 -47.71 -41.89
N ASP A 161 -9.12 -47.26 -42.96
CA ASP A 161 -8.80 -45.99 -43.62
C ASP A 161 -9.11 -44.78 -42.71
N LEU A 162 -10.16 -44.86 -41.89
CA LEU A 162 -10.50 -43.83 -40.91
C LEU A 162 -9.53 -43.81 -39.72
N ASP A 163 -9.04 -44.97 -39.28
CA ASP A 163 -7.99 -45.08 -38.25
C ASP A 163 -6.66 -44.51 -38.76
N GLU A 164 -6.31 -44.72 -40.04
CA GLU A 164 -5.13 -44.10 -40.67
C GLU A 164 -5.27 -42.58 -40.73
N GLN A 165 -6.44 -42.06 -41.14
CA GLN A 165 -6.73 -40.62 -41.10
C GLN A 165 -6.67 -40.03 -39.69
N LEU A 166 -7.07 -40.78 -38.66
CA LEU A 166 -6.96 -40.35 -37.27
C LEU A 166 -5.49 -40.19 -36.86
N SER A 167 -4.63 -41.12 -37.28
CA SER A 167 -3.18 -41.06 -37.05
C SER A 167 -2.52 -39.89 -37.76
N ASP A 168 -2.91 -39.61 -39.02
CA ASP A 168 -2.37 -38.48 -39.80
C ASP A 168 -2.73 -37.12 -39.16
N VAL A 169 -3.95 -36.99 -38.61
CA VAL A 169 -4.39 -35.78 -37.89
C VAL A 169 -3.61 -35.60 -36.59
N GLU A 170 -3.27 -36.69 -35.89
CA GLU A 170 -2.41 -36.65 -34.70
C GLU A 170 -0.96 -36.22 -35.03
N GLU A 171 -0.44 -36.60 -36.19
CA GLU A 171 0.92 -36.23 -36.62
C GLU A 171 1.00 -34.76 -37.08
N LEU A 172 0.00 -34.28 -37.84
CA LEU A 172 -0.10 -32.89 -38.31
C LEU A 172 -0.35 -31.85 -37.19
N GLU A 173 -0.95 -32.26 -36.06
CA GLU A 173 -1.08 -31.45 -34.84
C GLU A 173 0.31 -31.06 -34.27
N SER A 174 1.29 -31.95 -34.38
CA SER A 174 2.63 -31.71 -33.83
C SER A 174 3.46 -30.71 -34.64
N GLU A 175 3.28 -30.60 -35.96
CA GLU A 175 4.13 -29.78 -36.83
C GLU A 175 3.69 -28.32 -36.94
N LYS A 176 2.39 -28.02 -36.85
CA LYS A 176 1.86 -26.65 -37.03
C LYS A 176 1.93 -25.77 -35.79
N ASP A 177 1.87 -26.38 -34.61
CA ASP A 177 1.93 -25.63 -33.35
C ASP A 177 3.36 -25.15 -33.04
N ASP A 178 4.40 -25.82 -33.56
CA ASP A 178 5.78 -25.54 -33.16
C ASP A 178 6.36 -24.23 -33.72
N GLU A 179 6.23 -23.93 -35.02
CA GLU A 179 6.87 -22.73 -35.61
C GLU A 179 6.27 -21.39 -35.11
N ALA A 180 4.95 -21.31 -35.00
CA ALA A 180 4.26 -20.09 -34.55
C ALA A 180 4.44 -19.85 -33.04
N VAL A 181 4.49 -20.93 -32.26
CA VAL A 181 4.77 -20.88 -30.82
C VAL A 181 6.23 -20.47 -30.57
N GLU A 182 7.17 -20.99 -31.34
CA GLU A 182 8.59 -20.63 -31.23
C GLU A 182 8.80 -19.13 -31.48
N HIS A 183 8.23 -18.58 -32.56
CA HIS A 183 8.34 -17.14 -32.84
C HIS A 183 7.69 -16.27 -31.74
N LEU A 184 6.59 -16.71 -31.13
CA LEU A 184 5.95 -15.96 -30.04
C LEU A 184 6.76 -16.04 -28.74
N LEU A 185 7.43 -17.16 -28.48
CA LEU A 185 8.33 -17.30 -27.32
C LEU A 185 9.55 -16.38 -27.46
N ASP A 186 10.13 -16.28 -28.66
CA ASP A 186 11.21 -15.34 -28.96
C ASP A 186 10.78 -13.88 -28.74
N ASP A 187 9.60 -13.49 -29.27
CA ASP A 187 9.02 -12.15 -29.06
C ASP A 187 8.81 -11.85 -27.56
N ILE A 188 8.38 -12.85 -26.78
CA ILE A 188 8.15 -12.73 -25.33
C ILE A 188 9.48 -12.55 -24.60
N GLU A 189 10.52 -13.31 -24.94
CA GLU A 189 11.84 -13.21 -24.34
C GLU A 189 12.47 -11.83 -24.60
N GLU A 190 12.39 -11.32 -25.84
CA GLU A 190 12.86 -9.97 -26.19
C GLU A 190 12.14 -8.88 -25.38
N LEU A 191 10.80 -8.98 -25.26
CA LEU A 191 10.01 -8.03 -24.47
C LEU A 191 10.31 -8.10 -22.96
N GLU A 192 10.63 -9.28 -22.43
CA GLU A 192 11.06 -9.44 -21.03
C GLU A 192 12.42 -8.79 -20.77
N GLU A 193 13.37 -8.92 -21.70
CA GLU A 193 14.66 -8.26 -21.65
C GLU A 193 14.51 -6.73 -21.68
N GLU A 194 13.72 -6.19 -22.62
CA GLU A 194 13.44 -4.74 -22.70
C GLU A 194 12.81 -4.19 -21.41
N VAL A 195 11.89 -4.93 -20.80
CA VAL A 195 11.25 -4.54 -19.53
C VAL A 195 12.26 -4.53 -18.37
N SER A 196 13.16 -5.52 -18.34
CA SER A 196 14.25 -5.58 -17.35
C SER A 196 15.19 -4.38 -17.48
N ASP A 197 15.61 -4.06 -18.71
CA ASP A 197 16.51 -2.94 -19.00
C ASP A 197 15.89 -1.59 -18.64
N LEU A 198 14.63 -1.35 -19.01
CA LEU A 198 13.91 -0.14 -18.63
C LEU A 198 13.75 -0.01 -17.11
N ALA A 199 13.58 -1.12 -16.39
CA ALA A 199 13.53 -1.12 -14.93
C ALA A 199 14.89 -0.75 -14.30
N ALA A 200 15.99 -1.22 -14.87
CA ALA A 200 17.34 -0.85 -14.45
C ALA A 200 17.62 0.65 -14.69
N GLN A 201 17.26 1.16 -15.87
CA GLN A 201 17.38 2.59 -16.21
C GLN A 201 16.55 3.46 -15.25
N LYS A 202 15.31 3.06 -14.95
CA LYS A 202 14.46 3.73 -13.95
C LYS A 202 15.14 3.83 -12.59
N ALA A 203 15.75 2.75 -12.11
CA ALA A 203 16.44 2.71 -10.83
C ALA A 203 17.67 3.63 -10.79
N GLU A 204 18.44 3.69 -11.88
CA GLU A 204 19.58 4.60 -12.00
C GLU A 204 19.12 6.08 -12.03
N LEU A 205 18.06 6.37 -12.78
CA LEU A 205 17.49 7.70 -12.90
C LEU A 205 16.95 8.23 -11.57
N MET A 206 16.30 7.37 -10.77
CA MET A 206 15.90 7.71 -9.41
C MET A 206 17.10 8.06 -8.52
N LYS A 207 18.23 7.34 -8.62
CA LYS A 207 19.46 7.67 -7.87
C LYS A 207 20.00 9.05 -8.26
N LYS A 208 19.98 9.40 -9.55
CA LYS A 208 20.39 10.72 -10.06
C LYS A 208 19.45 11.83 -9.54
N LEU A 209 18.13 11.61 -9.62
CA LEU A 209 17.11 12.52 -9.09
C LEU A 209 17.29 12.79 -7.58
N HIS A 210 17.49 11.74 -6.78
CA HIS A 210 17.73 11.88 -5.35
C HIS A 210 19.02 12.66 -5.05
N ARG A 211 20.08 12.45 -5.83
CA ARG A 211 21.34 13.19 -5.71
C ARG A 211 21.15 14.68 -6.03
N SER A 212 20.45 15.04 -7.11
CA SER A 212 20.20 16.45 -7.46
C SER A 212 19.27 17.14 -6.46
N LYS A 213 18.23 16.45 -5.96
CA LYS A 213 17.40 16.97 -4.84
C LYS A 213 18.21 17.24 -3.58
N MET A 214 19.15 16.35 -3.24
CA MET A 214 20.04 16.52 -2.09
C MET A 214 20.96 17.74 -2.29
N LYS A 215 21.54 17.92 -3.48
CA LYS A 215 22.36 19.10 -3.80
C LYS A 215 21.55 20.40 -3.70
N GLN A 216 20.34 20.43 -4.25
CA GLN A 216 19.45 21.58 -4.18
C GLN A 216 19.15 21.94 -2.72
N TRP A 217 18.89 20.92 -1.89
CA TRP A 217 18.69 21.10 -0.46
C TRP A 217 19.94 21.67 0.23
N THR A 218 21.14 21.14 -0.05
CA THR A 218 22.39 21.65 0.55
C THR A 218 22.67 23.10 0.18
N LEU A 219 22.35 23.53 -1.04
CA LEU A 219 22.54 24.91 -1.49
C LEU A 219 21.51 25.86 -0.87
N LYS A 220 20.24 25.46 -0.78
CA LYS A 220 19.21 26.23 -0.05
C LYS A 220 19.54 26.34 1.43
N ALA A 221 20.06 25.27 2.02
CA ALA A 221 20.55 25.29 3.40
C ALA A 221 21.73 26.26 3.56
N LYS A 222 22.74 26.21 2.66
CA LYS A 222 23.87 27.16 2.64
C LYS A 222 23.38 28.62 2.54
N GLN A 223 22.44 28.94 1.64
CA GLN A 223 21.85 30.29 1.51
C GLN A 223 21.07 30.73 2.77
N ALA A 224 20.30 29.83 3.37
CA ALA A 224 19.57 30.11 4.61
C ALA A 224 20.51 30.26 5.83
N THR A 225 21.74 29.73 5.75
CA THR A 225 22.77 29.82 6.80
C THR A 225 23.82 30.90 6.55
N SER A 226 23.71 31.76 5.53
CA SER A 226 24.70 32.82 5.24
C SER A 226 24.92 33.88 6.35
N GLN A 227 24.17 33.82 7.46
CA GLN A 227 24.45 34.58 8.70
C GLN A 227 25.23 33.79 9.76
N PHE A 228 25.67 32.55 9.48
CA PHE A 228 26.30 31.68 10.47
C PHE A 228 27.36 30.76 9.83
N GLU A 229 28.61 30.85 10.30
CA GLU A 229 29.71 30.01 9.82
C GLU A 229 29.56 28.56 10.33
N LEU A 230 29.28 27.63 9.41
CA LEU A 230 29.35 26.19 9.66
C LEU A 230 30.77 25.67 9.33
N PRO A 231 31.37 24.78 10.14
CA PRO A 231 32.76 24.34 9.98
C PRO A 231 33.04 23.65 8.64
N GLU A 232 34.18 23.98 8.00
CA GLU A 232 34.57 23.58 6.64
C GLU A 232 34.63 22.06 6.36
N ASP A 233 34.63 21.22 7.38
CA ASP A 233 34.82 19.75 7.25
C ASP A 233 33.52 18.93 7.19
N TRP A 234 32.35 19.57 7.23
CA TRP A 234 31.08 18.84 7.23
C TRP A 234 30.79 18.11 5.92
N GLU A 235 31.30 18.64 4.80
CA GLU A 235 31.09 18.12 3.45
C GLU A 235 31.97 16.88 3.20
N LYS A 236 33.20 16.87 3.74
CA LYS A 236 34.11 15.71 3.72
C LYS A 236 33.65 14.58 4.66
N LYS A 237 33.17 14.91 5.86
CA LYS A 237 32.63 13.92 6.80
C LYS A 237 31.35 13.26 6.30
N ALA A 238 30.47 13.99 5.63
CA ALA A 238 29.25 13.42 5.06
C ALA A 238 29.52 12.50 3.87
N THR A 239 30.53 12.79 3.05
CA THR A 239 30.90 11.98 1.88
C THR A 239 31.77 10.77 2.23
N GLU A 240 32.70 10.88 3.19
CA GLU A 240 33.46 9.74 3.71
C GLU A 240 32.61 8.77 4.55
N GLU A 241 31.62 9.26 5.31
CA GLU A 241 30.72 8.39 6.08
C GLU A 241 29.71 7.67 5.16
N LEU A 242 29.29 8.29 4.05
CA LEU A 242 28.40 7.66 3.07
C LEU A 242 29.12 6.61 2.21
N SER A 243 30.41 6.82 1.88
CA SER A 243 31.21 5.80 1.18
C SER A 243 31.57 4.63 2.11
N LYS A 244 31.86 4.89 3.40
CA LYS A 244 32.05 3.84 4.43
C LYS A 244 30.74 3.15 4.83
N ALA A 245 29.59 3.81 4.67
CA ALA A 245 28.27 3.22 4.87
C ALA A 245 27.88 2.24 3.74
N GLY A 246 28.52 2.33 2.57
CA GLY A 246 28.36 1.35 1.48
C GLY A 246 28.87 -0.05 1.84
N GLU A 247 29.97 -0.15 2.62
CA GLU A 247 30.54 -1.43 3.04
C GLU A 247 29.99 -1.95 4.38
N LYS A 248 29.41 -1.08 5.22
CA LYS A 248 28.81 -1.48 6.51
C LYS A 248 27.30 -1.68 6.49
N LEU A 249 26.63 -1.48 5.35
CA LEU A 249 25.23 -1.86 5.17
C LEU A 249 25.00 -3.38 5.12
N ASP A 250 26.05 -4.18 4.87
CA ASP A 250 25.93 -5.64 4.76
C ASP A 250 25.91 -6.38 6.12
N ALA A 251 26.25 -5.67 7.22
CA ALA A 251 26.25 -6.23 8.58
C ALA A 251 25.01 -5.83 9.41
N ALA A 252 24.35 -4.72 9.09
CA ALA A 252 23.08 -4.32 9.71
C ALA A 252 21.85 -4.84 8.92
N GLY A 253 22.00 -5.14 7.61
CA GLY A 253 20.95 -5.75 6.79
C GLY A 253 20.72 -7.25 7.04
N LYS A 254 21.70 -7.98 7.60
CA LYS A 254 21.60 -9.43 7.86
C LYS A 254 20.79 -9.80 9.12
N GLU A 255 20.59 -8.87 10.05
CA GLU A 255 19.71 -9.06 11.21
C GLU A 255 18.26 -8.65 10.90
N TRP A 256 18.06 -7.56 10.15
CA TRP A 256 16.72 -7.16 9.67
C TRP A 256 16.15 -8.15 8.64
N SER A 257 16.96 -8.70 7.74
CA SER A 257 16.50 -9.73 6.80
C SER A 257 16.23 -11.09 7.46
N LYS A 258 16.95 -11.46 8.54
CA LYS A 258 16.63 -12.67 9.32
C LYS A 258 15.33 -12.52 10.09
N ILE A 259 15.06 -11.36 10.69
CA ILE A 259 13.83 -11.10 11.45
C ILE A 259 12.61 -10.94 10.52
N ILE A 260 12.79 -10.38 9.32
CA ILE A 260 11.74 -10.30 8.28
C ILE A 260 11.51 -11.67 7.64
N LYS A 261 12.55 -12.42 7.25
CA LYS A 261 12.38 -13.78 6.67
C LYS A 261 11.76 -14.77 7.65
N THR A 262 12.19 -14.80 8.92
CA THR A 262 11.60 -15.74 9.91
C THR A 262 10.15 -15.39 10.28
N LYS A 263 9.71 -14.14 10.17
CA LYS A 263 8.32 -13.75 10.43
C LYS A 263 7.41 -13.84 9.20
N VAL A 264 7.96 -13.73 8.00
CA VAL A 264 7.24 -14.03 6.75
C VAL A 264 7.07 -15.55 6.60
N ASP A 265 8.12 -16.35 6.84
CA ASP A 265 8.05 -17.82 6.76
C ASP A 265 7.19 -18.48 7.86
N GLN A 266 6.93 -17.79 8.99
CA GLN A 266 6.03 -18.30 10.04
C GLN A 266 4.57 -17.85 9.89
N ALA A 267 4.30 -16.80 9.10
CA ALA A 267 2.95 -16.34 8.78
C ALA A 267 2.41 -16.93 7.47
N SER A 268 3.26 -17.54 6.62
CA SER A 268 2.90 -18.05 5.28
C SER A 268 2.41 -19.50 5.20
N LYS A 269 1.98 -20.13 6.32
CA LYS A 269 1.49 -21.53 6.29
C LYS A 269 0.01 -21.70 5.87
N SER A 270 -0.49 -20.84 4.99
CA SER A 270 -1.76 -21.07 4.31
C SER A 270 -1.68 -20.53 2.88
N ASP A 271 -1.43 -21.44 1.93
CA ASP A 271 -1.18 -21.21 0.50
C ASP A 271 -2.28 -20.47 -0.30
N VAL A 272 -3.32 -19.94 0.35
CA VAL A 272 -4.48 -19.32 -0.32
C VAL A 272 -4.55 -17.80 -0.11
N SER A 273 -3.92 -17.23 0.93
CA SER A 273 -4.06 -15.79 1.27
C SER A 273 -3.00 -14.89 0.63
N GLU A 274 -1.79 -15.39 0.33
CA GLU A 274 -0.73 -14.59 -0.31
C GLU A 274 -1.03 -14.33 -1.79
N THR A 275 -1.45 -15.34 -2.55
CA THR A 275 -1.71 -15.23 -4.00
C THR A 275 -2.85 -14.24 -4.32
N ILE A 276 -3.91 -14.22 -3.51
CA ILE A 276 -5.03 -13.28 -3.68
C ILE A 276 -4.62 -11.86 -3.28
N ARG A 277 -3.86 -11.70 -2.19
CA ARG A 277 -3.34 -10.39 -1.75
C ARG A 277 -2.37 -9.78 -2.75
N THR A 278 -1.40 -10.54 -3.24
CA THR A 278 -0.39 -10.02 -4.18
C THR A 278 -1.01 -9.63 -5.52
N ASN A 279 -1.97 -10.40 -6.02
CA ASN A 279 -2.63 -10.08 -7.29
C ASN A 279 -3.55 -8.85 -7.18
N ILE A 280 -4.23 -8.67 -6.03
CA ILE A 280 -5.05 -7.48 -5.76
C ILE A 280 -4.16 -6.26 -5.48
N GLU A 281 -3.08 -6.39 -4.71
CA GLU A 281 -2.12 -5.31 -4.44
C GLU A 281 -1.40 -4.84 -5.71
N GLN A 282 -0.98 -5.77 -6.58
CA GLN A 282 -0.39 -5.44 -7.87
C GLN A 282 -1.37 -4.67 -8.75
N ALA A 283 -2.62 -5.17 -8.90
CA ALA A 283 -3.68 -4.45 -9.63
C ALA A 283 -4.05 -3.08 -9.01
N MET A 284 -3.80 -2.89 -7.71
CA MET A 284 -4.06 -1.63 -7.00
C MET A 284 -2.90 -0.64 -7.07
N SER A 285 -1.66 -1.11 -7.19
CA SER A 285 -0.45 -0.26 -7.23
C SER A 285 -0.31 0.53 -8.54
N HIS A 286 -0.97 0.09 -9.62
CA HIS A 286 -1.05 0.79 -10.90
C HIS A 286 -2.11 1.91 -10.94
N PHE A 287 -2.93 2.07 -9.89
CA PHE A 287 -3.91 3.15 -9.83
C PHE A 287 -3.30 4.42 -9.23
N ASP A 288 -2.43 5.05 -10.03
CA ASP A 288 -1.65 6.23 -9.67
C ASP A 288 -2.58 7.45 -9.53
N TRP A 289 -3.08 7.70 -8.32
CA TRP A 289 -3.77 8.95 -8.00
C TRP A 289 -2.77 10.09 -7.84
N LYS A 290 -2.13 10.50 -8.95
CA LYS A 290 -1.31 11.72 -8.99
C LYS A 290 -2.12 12.94 -8.56
N ASP A 291 -1.50 13.79 -7.75
CA ASP A 291 -2.04 15.02 -7.18
C ASP A 291 -2.40 16.04 -8.29
N ILE A 292 -3.70 16.26 -8.49
CA ILE A 292 -4.19 17.38 -9.27
C ILE A 292 -4.91 18.30 -8.29
N ASN A 293 -4.22 19.36 -7.88
CA ASN A 293 -4.81 20.47 -7.15
C ASN A 293 -5.67 21.31 -8.11
N LEU A 294 -6.85 20.80 -8.47
CA LEU A 294 -7.78 21.47 -9.37
C LEU A 294 -8.52 22.55 -8.57
N LYS A 295 -8.29 23.82 -8.87
CA LYS A 295 -9.18 24.90 -8.42
C LYS A 295 -10.52 24.74 -9.14
N ILE A 296 -11.57 24.36 -8.40
CA ILE A 296 -12.90 24.07 -8.95
C ILE A 296 -13.77 25.34 -8.91
N PRO A 297 -14.15 25.94 -10.07
CA PRO A 297 -15.24 26.91 -10.13
C PRO A 297 -16.56 26.18 -9.81
N SER A 298 -17.56 26.87 -9.26
CA SER A 298 -18.82 26.26 -8.79
C SER A 298 -19.44 25.28 -9.82
N LEU A 299 -19.24 23.98 -9.60
CA LEU A 299 -19.73 22.93 -10.50
C LEU A 299 -21.22 22.69 -10.23
N SER A 300 -22.00 22.52 -11.29
CA SER A 300 -23.36 21.97 -11.20
C SER A 300 -23.33 20.66 -10.42
N THR A 301 -24.19 20.54 -9.42
CA THR A 301 -24.30 19.33 -8.59
C THR A 301 -25.64 18.67 -8.87
N ARG A 302 -25.63 17.39 -9.24
CA ARG A 302 -26.83 16.56 -9.34
C ARG A 302 -26.79 15.48 -8.25
N GLU A 303 -27.93 15.13 -7.67
CA GLU A 303 -28.04 14.08 -6.64
C GLU A 303 -28.69 12.82 -7.23
N PHE A 304 -28.34 11.66 -6.69
CA PHE A 304 -28.95 10.38 -7.05
C PHE A 304 -29.17 9.50 -5.83
N THR A 305 -30.06 8.52 -5.92
CA THR A 305 -30.24 7.46 -4.93
C THR A 305 -30.52 6.14 -5.63
N LYS A 306 -29.79 5.09 -5.25
CA LYS A 306 -29.98 3.74 -5.77
C LYS A 306 -29.94 2.73 -4.62
N GLU A 307 -30.81 1.73 -4.71
CA GLU A 307 -30.81 0.59 -3.82
C GLU A 307 -30.73 -0.70 -4.65
N TRP A 308 -29.91 -1.65 -4.19
CA TRP A 308 -29.80 -2.99 -4.77
C TRP A 308 -29.93 -4.02 -3.66
N GLN A 309 -30.53 -5.16 -3.99
CA GLN A 309 -30.69 -6.28 -3.07
C GLN A 309 -30.33 -7.56 -3.81
N TYR A 310 -29.58 -8.42 -3.13
CA TYR A 310 -29.17 -9.73 -3.62
C TYR A 310 -29.49 -10.76 -2.55
N ASP A 311 -30.33 -11.73 -2.91
CA ASP A 311 -30.71 -12.83 -2.04
C ASP A 311 -29.78 -14.03 -2.27
N ALA A 312 -29.46 -14.75 -1.20
CA ALA A 312 -28.69 -16.00 -1.24
C ALA A 312 -27.29 -15.90 -1.91
N THR A 313 -26.57 -14.79 -1.74
CA THR A 313 -25.21 -14.67 -2.27
C THR A 313 -24.23 -15.52 -1.47
N SER A 314 -23.34 -16.27 -2.11
CA SER A 314 -22.27 -17.04 -1.44
C SER A 314 -20.96 -16.27 -1.27
N ALA A 315 -20.79 -15.14 -1.96
CA ALA A 315 -19.53 -14.39 -2.01
C ALA A 315 -18.94 -14.06 -0.62
N THR A 316 -17.71 -14.52 -0.37
CA THR A 316 -16.95 -14.29 0.86
C THR A 316 -15.78 -13.32 0.67
N ILE A 317 -15.47 -12.95 -0.57
CA ILE A 317 -14.44 -11.97 -0.93
C ILE A 317 -15.13 -10.65 -1.30
N LEU A 318 -14.87 -9.59 -0.54
CA LEU A 318 -15.48 -8.28 -0.76
C LEU A 318 -14.39 -7.25 -1.11
N ASP A 319 -14.53 -6.55 -2.23
CA ASP A 319 -13.61 -5.46 -2.62
C ASP A 319 -14.37 -4.16 -2.89
N PHE A 320 -14.08 -3.15 -2.08
CA PHE A 320 -14.67 -1.82 -2.14
C PHE A 320 -13.62 -0.79 -2.52
N LYS A 321 -13.89 -0.01 -3.58
CA LYS A 321 -13.01 1.10 -4.00
C LYS A 321 -13.83 2.38 -4.14
N LEU A 322 -13.59 3.38 -3.31
CA LEU A 322 -14.33 4.65 -3.34
C LEU A 322 -13.38 5.84 -3.45
N ALA A 323 -13.51 6.66 -4.50
CA ALA A 323 -12.74 7.89 -4.59
C ALA A 323 -13.18 8.93 -3.55
N ASN A 324 -14.48 9.23 -3.48
CA ASN A 324 -15.00 10.13 -2.45
C ASN A 324 -16.26 9.57 -1.82
N GLY A 325 -16.35 9.55 -0.49
CA GLY A 325 -17.60 9.10 0.12
C GLY A 325 -17.55 8.65 1.58
N LYS A 326 -18.61 7.94 1.95
CA LYS A 326 -18.73 7.21 3.20
C LYS A 326 -19.08 5.77 2.89
N LEU A 327 -18.36 4.81 3.46
CA LEU A 327 -18.69 3.40 3.41
C LEU A 327 -19.12 2.93 4.79
N VAL A 328 -20.30 2.33 4.88
CA VAL A 328 -20.80 1.67 6.09
C VAL A 328 -21.06 0.22 5.77
N LEU A 329 -20.33 -0.69 6.41
CA LEU A 329 -20.60 -2.13 6.40
C LEU A 329 -21.20 -2.52 7.74
N LYS A 330 -22.36 -3.19 7.73
CA LYS A 330 -23.06 -3.65 8.94
C LYS A 330 -23.75 -4.99 8.69
N PRO A 331 -24.03 -5.80 9.72
CA PRO A 331 -24.78 -7.04 9.54
C PRO A 331 -26.22 -6.79 9.07
N SER A 332 -26.76 -7.71 8.27
CA SER A 332 -28.17 -7.80 7.91
C SER A 332 -28.95 -8.65 8.93
N GLN A 333 -30.28 -8.62 8.84
CA GLN A 333 -31.18 -9.42 9.70
C GLN A 333 -31.49 -10.82 9.11
N GLY A 334 -30.82 -11.22 8.02
CA GLY A 334 -31.04 -12.49 7.30
C GLY A 334 -30.00 -12.68 6.21
N ASP A 335 -30.21 -13.62 5.30
CA ASP A 335 -29.20 -14.01 4.29
C ASP A 335 -29.13 -13.08 3.06
N THR A 336 -29.79 -11.93 3.14
CA THR A 336 -29.84 -10.93 2.08
C THR A 336 -28.72 -9.91 2.25
N MET A 337 -28.03 -9.63 1.14
CA MET A 337 -27.10 -8.52 1.03
C MET A 337 -27.80 -7.33 0.37
N SER A 338 -27.66 -6.13 0.94
CA SER A 338 -28.27 -4.91 0.36
C SER A 338 -27.28 -3.76 0.27
N PHE A 339 -27.44 -2.93 -0.75
CA PHE A 339 -26.61 -1.77 -1.05
C PHE A 339 -27.54 -0.57 -1.16
N LYS A 340 -27.23 0.50 -0.43
CA LYS A 340 -27.93 1.79 -0.52
C LYS A 340 -26.90 2.86 -0.82
N ALA A 341 -26.91 3.36 -2.05
CA ALA A 341 -26.05 4.44 -2.49
C ALA A 341 -26.85 5.74 -2.57
N LYS A 342 -26.39 6.76 -1.85
CA LYS A 342 -26.86 8.14 -2.00
C LYS A 342 -25.68 9.01 -2.36
N GLY A 343 -25.74 9.75 -3.47
CA GLY A 343 -24.56 10.46 -3.92
C GLY A 343 -24.80 11.75 -4.68
N LYS A 344 -23.68 12.41 -4.97
CA LYS A 344 -23.59 13.67 -5.68
C LYS A 344 -22.63 13.52 -6.85
N LEU A 345 -23.03 14.08 -7.98
CA LEU A 345 -22.25 14.15 -9.21
C LEU A 345 -21.81 15.60 -9.41
N TYR A 346 -20.51 15.81 -9.47
CA TYR A 346 -19.92 17.13 -9.64
C TYR A 346 -19.51 17.40 -11.09
N GLY A 347 -20.09 18.46 -11.65
CA GLY A 347 -19.79 18.94 -13.00
C GLY A 347 -20.92 18.63 -13.98
N LYS A 348 -20.65 18.90 -15.26
CA LYS A 348 -21.53 18.49 -16.34
C LYS A 348 -21.29 17.01 -16.63
N MET A 349 -22.39 16.28 -16.77
CA MET A 349 -22.39 14.87 -17.17
C MET A 349 -23.06 14.77 -18.53
N ASP A 350 -22.62 13.79 -19.32
CA ASP A 350 -23.06 13.58 -20.70
C ASP A 350 -24.39 12.81 -20.74
N GLU A 351 -24.69 12.04 -19.69
CA GLU A 351 -25.88 11.21 -19.59
C GLU A 351 -27.12 12.02 -19.16
N ASP A 352 -28.29 11.52 -19.58
CA ASP A 352 -29.56 12.22 -19.44
C ASP A 352 -30.01 12.29 -17.97
N SER A 353 -29.79 11.21 -17.21
CA SER A 353 -30.15 11.12 -15.79
C SER A 353 -28.93 11.01 -14.85
N PRO A 354 -29.03 11.53 -13.61
CA PRO A 354 -28.01 11.33 -12.58
C PRO A 354 -27.68 9.86 -12.30
N GLU A 355 -28.66 8.97 -12.40
CA GLU A 355 -28.50 7.55 -12.16
C GLU A 355 -27.65 6.88 -13.24
N GLU A 356 -27.91 7.18 -14.52
CA GLU A 356 -27.11 6.67 -15.64
C GLU A 356 -25.67 7.22 -15.60
N SER A 357 -25.50 8.50 -15.26
CA SER A 357 -24.17 9.09 -15.05
C SER A 357 -23.39 8.41 -13.92
N PHE A 358 -24.08 7.94 -12.89
CA PHE A 358 -23.47 7.19 -11.80
C PHE A 358 -23.12 5.76 -12.24
N ASP A 359 -24.01 5.07 -12.94
CA ASP A 359 -23.80 3.70 -13.44
C ASP A 359 -22.65 3.63 -14.44
N ALA A 360 -22.54 4.60 -15.35
CA ALA A 360 -21.43 4.69 -16.31
C ALA A 360 -20.05 4.88 -15.65
N ARG A 361 -20.01 5.18 -14.36
CA ARG A 361 -18.79 5.54 -13.60
C ARG A 361 -18.57 4.68 -12.36
N SER A 362 -19.41 3.66 -12.18
CA SER A 362 -19.34 2.71 -11.09
C SER A 362 -19.44 1.28 -11.61
N THR A 363 -18.87 0.35 -10.87
CA THR A 363 -18.91 -1.08 -11.17
C THR A 363 -19.40 -1.80 -9.93
N LEU A 364 -20.52 -2.49 -10.06
CA LEU A 364 -21.03 -3.41 -9.05
C LEU A 364 -21.18 -4.78 -9.71
N THR A 365 -20.35 -5.74 -9.29
CA THR A 365 -20.37 -7.11 -9.80
C THR A 365 -20.37 -8.07 -8.63
N ILE A 366 -21.23 -9.07 -8.68
CA ILE A 366 -21.34 -10.11 -7.66
C ILE A 366 -21.44 -11.44 -8.40
N ASP A 367 -20.55 -12.36 -8.05
CA ASP A 367 -20.63 -13.76 -8.47
C ASP A 367 -20.66 -14.67 -7.24
N GLU A 368 -20.37 -15.96 -7.43
CA GLU A 368 -20.44 -16.96 -6.35
C GLU A 368 -19.36 -16.75 -5.28
N ASP A 369 -18.22 -16.13 -5.62
CA ASP A 369 -17.05 -16.02 -4.74
C ASP A 369 -16.78 -14.58 -4.31
N LYS A 370 -16.92 -13.61 -5.23
CA LYS A 370 -16.48 -12.23 -5.06
C LYS A 370 -17.57 -11.20 -5.30
N LEU A 371 -17.42 -10.11 -4.56
CA LEU A 371 -18.13 -8.86 -4.74
C LEU A 371 -17.15 -7.75 -5.07
N LEU A 372 -17.36 -7.07 -6.18
CA LEU A 372 -16.62 -5.88 -6.57
C LEU A 372 -17.58 -4.68 -6.55
N CYS A 373 -17.27 -3.69 -5.72
CA CYS A 373 -18.00 -2.43 -5.64
C CYS A 373 -17.02 -1.26 -5.81
N HIS A 374 -16.82 -0.85 -7.06
CA HIS A 374 -15.82 0.15 -7.44
C HIS A 374 -16.51 1.43 -7.92
N MET A 375 -16.20 2.53 -7.24
CA MET A 375 -16.62 3.89 -7.54
C MET A 375 -15.37 4.80 -7.54
N PRO A 376 -14.43 4.59 -8.49
CA PRO A 376 -13.12 5.24 -8.47
C PRO A 376 -13.12 6.67 -9.04
N ASN A 377 -14.26 7.14 -9.56
CA ASN A 377 -14.35 8.43 -10.21
C ASN A 377 -14.39 9.58 -9.19
N LYS A 378 -13.36 10.45 -9.22
CA LYS A 378 -13.22 11.60 -8.30
C LYS A 378 -14.33 12.66 -8.41
N ARG A 379 -15.18 12.62 -9.45
CA ARG A 379 -16.34 13.51 -9.60
C ARG A 379 -17.62 12.96 -8.94
N VAL A 380 -17.56 11.75 -8.42
CA VAL A 380 -18.65 11.11 -7.70
C VAL A 380 -18.35 11.19 -6.20
N TYR A 381 -19.31 11.66 -5.41
CA TYR A 381 -19.34 11.44 -3.97
C TYR A 381 -20.49 10.50 -3.66
N VAL A 382 -20.24 9.48 -2.83
CA VAL A 382 -21.24 8.45 -2.51
C VAL A 382 -21.23 8.10 -1.03
N GLU A 383 -22.41 8.08 -0.43
CA GLU A 383 -22.66 7.43 0.85
C GLU A 383 -23.22 6.04 0.54
N LEU A 384 -22.39 5.03 0.73
CA LEU A 384 -22.72 3.64 0.49
C LEU A 384 -22.92 2.94 1.84
N GLU A 385 -24.15 2.52 2.09
CA GLU A 385 -24.49 1.62 3.19
C GLU A 385 -24.71 0.21 2.64
N VAL A 386 -23.95 -0.74 3.15
CA VAL A 386 -24.02 -2.15 2.76
C VAL A 386 -24.42 -2.98 3.97
N THR A 387 -25.48 -3.77 3.84
CA THR A 387 -25.85 -4.77 4.84
C THR A 387 -25.38 -6.13 4.36
N LEU A 388 -24.61 -6.83 5.19
CA LEU A 388 -23.95 -8.09 4.86
C LEU A 388 -24.56 -9.24 5.68
N PRO A 389 -24.83 -10.42 5.07
CA PRO A 389 -25.20 -11.63 5.81
C PRO A 389 -24.24 -11.93 6.95
N GLN A 390 -24.76 -12.44 8.08
CA GLN A 390 -23.94 -12.84 9.22
C GLN A 390 -23.23 -14.16 8.92
N ARG A 391 -21.97 -14.06 8.51
CA ARG A 391 -21.06 -15.17 8.25
C ARG A 391 -19.61 -14.70 8.35
N THR A 392 -18.68 -15.65 8.40
CA THR A 392 -17.24 -15.37 8.29
C THR A 392 -16.87 -15.08 6.84
N TYR A 393 -16.39 -13.87 6.55
CA TYR A 393 -15.86 -13.50 5.24
C TYR A 393 -14.39 -13.91 5.10
N ASP A 394 -13.97 -14.35 3.92
CA ASP A 394 -12.58 -14.76 3.71
C ASP A 394 -11.66 -13.54 3.58
N TYR A 395 -12.08 -12.54 2.81
CA TYR A 395 -11.28 -11.35 2.58
C TYR A 395 -12.15 -10.11 2.38
N ILE A 396 -11.81 -9.01 3.06
CA ILE A 396 -12.45 -7.71 2.86
C ILE A 396 -11.36 -6.68 2.53
N SER A 397 -11.36 -6.19 1.29
CA SER A 397 -10.50 -5.11 0.81
C SER A 397 -11.29 -3.82 0.68
N ILE A 398 -10.77 -2.74 1.26
CA ILE A 398 -11.38 -1.42 1.21
C ILE A 398 -10.32 -0.38 0.89
N THR A 399 -10.48 0.34 -0.22
CA THR A 399 -9.60 1.44 -0.60
C THR A 399 -10.39 2.71 -0.82
N MET A 400 -10.00 3.77 -0.11
CA MET A 400 -10.62 5.08 -0.19
C MET A 400 -9.58 6.18 -0.48
N LEU A 401 -9.91 7.14 -1.35
CA LEU A 401 -9.10 8.35 -1.50
C LEU A 401 -9.52 9.39 -0.46
N ASN A 402 -10.81 9.78 -0.45
CA ASN A 402 -11.35 10.77 0.47
C ASN A 402 -12.63 10.24 1.12
N GLY A 403 -12.65 10.00 2.42
CA GLY A 403 -13.87 9.51 3.04
C GLY A 403 -13.76 8.84 4.38
N LYS A 404 -14.93 8.43 4.89
CA LYS A 404 -15.03 7.73 6.18
C LYS A 404 -15.45 6.28 5.95
N LEU A 405 -14.70 5.36 6.53
CA LEU A 405 -15.09 3.97 6.66
C LEU A 405 -15.69 3.73 8.05
N SER A 406 -16.80 3.01 8.11
CA SER A 406 -17.37 2.43 9.32
C SER A 406 -17.70 0.96 9.06
N LEU A 407 -17.00 0.06 9.74
CA LEU A 407 -17.23 -1.37 9.69
C LEU A 407 -17.72 -1.81 11.07
N LYS A 408 -18.92 -2.40 11.16
CA LYS A 408 -19.60 -2.72 12.41
C LYS A 408 -20.01 -4.19 12.46
N ASP A 409 -19.65 -4.88 13.55
CA ASP A 409 -20.09 -6.24 13.89
C ASP A 409 -19.90 -7.23 12.72
N ILE A 410 -18.67 -7.31 12.22
CA ILE A 410 -18.29 -8.17 11.09
C ILE A 410 -17.31 -9.24 11.57
N GLU A 411 -17.45 -10.44 11.00
CA GLU A 411 -16.53 -11.56 11.20
C GLU A 411 -15.80 -11.86 9.89
N ALA A 412 -14.46 -11.91 9.89
CA ALA A 412 -13.67 -12.16 8.69
C ALA A 412 -12.36 -12.89 9.01
N LYS A 413 -11.70 -13.52 8.02
CA LYS A 413 -10.32 -13.99 8.20
C LYS A 413 -9.36 -12.81 8.07
N ASP A 414 -9.41 -12.13 6.92
CA ASP A 414 -8.48 -11.07 6.56
C ASP A 414 -9.22 -9.78 6.18
N VAL A 415 -8.83 -8.65 6.78
CA VAL A 415 -9.36 -7.31 6.48
C VAL A 415 -8.23 -6.36 6.12
N PHE A 416 -8.28 -5.80 4.93
CA PHE A 416 -7.38 -4.75 4.45
C PHE A 416 -8.17 -3.45 4.23
N ALA A 417 -7.73 -2.36 4.84
CA ALA A 417 -8.38 -1.06 4.70
C ALA A 417 -7.34 0.05 4.53
N LYS A 418 -7.44 0.79 3.43
CA LYS A 418 -6.59 1.92 3.11
C LYS A 418 -7.40 3.19 2.89
N SER A 419 -6.98 4.30 3.48
CA SER A 419 -7.53 5.64 3.21
C SER A 419 -6.44 6.69 3.09
N THR A 420 -6.48 7.50 2.04
CA THR A 420 -5.58 8.66 1.91
C THR A 420 -6.04 9.79 2.82
N ASN A 421 -7.31 10.21 2.74
CA ASN A 421 -7.85 11.32 3.53
C ASN A 421 -9.18 10.93 4.18
N GLY A 422 -9.15 10.65 5.47
CA GLY A 422 -10.33 10.43 6.29
C GLY A 422 -10.18 9.26 7.27
N SER A 423 -11.23 9.03 8.06
CA SER A 423 -11.16 8.13 9.21
C SER A 423 -11.54 6.69 8.87
N LEU A 424 -10.82 5.74 9.47
CA LEU A 424 -11.15 4.31 9.45
C LEU A 424 -11.69 3.91 10.82
N THR A 425 -12.93 3.41 10.89
CA THR A 425 -13.53 2.94 12.14
C THR A 425 -13.95 1.48 12.01
N PHE A 426 -13.47 0.65 12.93
CA PHE A 426 -13.82 -0.77 13.08
C PHE A 426 -14.40 -0.96 14.48
N GLU A 427 -15.66 -1.36 14.56
CA GLU A 427 -16.40 -1.59 15.81
C GLU A 427 -16.92 -3.02 15.81
N GLY A 428 -16.57 -3.83 16.81
CA GLY A 428 -17.04 -5.22 16.88
C GLY A 428 -16.47 -6.13 15.79
N LEU A 429 -15.24 -5.86 15.31
CA LEU A 429 -14.59 -6.69 14.31
C LEU A 429 -13.97 -7.94 14.95
N SER A 430 -14.34 -9.14 14.48
CA SER A 430 -13.63 -10.38 14.79
C SER A 430 -12.85 -10.86 13.56
N ALA A 431 -11.52 -10.96 13.65
CA ALA A 431 -10.72 -11.39 12.51
C ALA A 431 -9.35 -12.01 12.84
N THR A 432 -8.79 -12.77 11.89
CA THR A 432 -7.40 -13.25 12.02
C THR A 432 -6.42 -12.10 11.80
N MET A 433 -6.65 -11.24 10.82
CA MET A 433 -5.71 -10.19 10.46
C MET A 433 -6.46 -8.90 10.09
N LEU A 434 -6.12 -7.79 10.74
CA LEU A 434 -6.55 -6.44 10.34
C LEU A 434 -5.36 -5.59 9.93
N GLU A 435 -5.30 -5.19 8.67
CA GLU A 435 -4.34 -4.21 8.18
C GLU A 435 -5.04 -2.89 7.82
N ALA A 436 -4.76 -1.85 8.60
CA ALA A 436 -5.34 -0.52 8.43
C ALA A 436 -4.25 0.52 8.10
N LYS A 437 -4.31 1.12 6.92
CA LYS A 437 -3.34 2.11 6.42
C LYS A 437 -4.02 3.47 6.19
N GLY A 438 -3.60 4.49 6.93
CA GLY A 438 -4.05 5.88 6.77
C GLY A 438 -2.92 6.79 6.30
N SER A 439 -3.23 7.84 5.54
CA SER A 439 -2.31 8.97 5.35
C SER A 439 -2.72 10.15 6.23
N ASN A 440 -3.95 10.65 6.09
CA ASN A 440 -4.46 11.80 6.84
C ASN A 440 -5.81 11.47 7.47
N GLY A 441 -5.80 11.00 8.71
CA GLY A 441 -7.04 10.62 9.40
C GLY A 441 -6.81 9.66 10.55
N GLN A 442 -7.79 9.65 11.46
CA GLN A 442 -7.76 8.78 12.63
C GLN A 442 -8.17 7.35 12.26
N ILE A 443 -7.47 6.38 12.85
CA ILE A 443 -7.85 4.97 12.83
C ILE A 443 -8.39 4.62 14.22
N THR A 444 -9.61 4.11 14.28
CA THR A 444 -10.26 3.67 15.53
C THR A 444 -10.68 2.21 15.39
N ILE A 445 -10.20 1.37 16.31
CA ILE A 445 -10.50 -0.05 16.40
C ILE A 445 -11.02 -0.28 17.81
N SER A 446 -12.30 -0.65 17.94
CA SER A 446 -12.97 -0.78 19.24
C SER A 446 -13.79 -2.07 19.32
N GLN A 447 -13.82 -2.68 20.50
CA GLN A 447 -14.53 -3.95 20.73
C GLN A 447 -14.07 -5.05 19.76
N ALA A 448 -12.79 -5.04 19.38
CA ALA A 448 -12.26 -5.98 18.39
C ALA A 448 -11.76 -7.28 19.06
N ASP A 449 -11.91 -8.40 18.35
CA ASP A 449 -11.33 -9.70 18.70
C ASP A 449 -10.45 -10.18 17.53
N LEU A 450 -9.16 -9.82 17.59
CA LEU A 450 -8.23 -10.03 16.49
C LEU A 450 -7.17 -11.06 16.88
N ARG A 451 -6.59 -11.78 15.91
CA ARG A 451 -5.32 -12.47 16.16
C ARG A 451 -4.16 -11.48 15.99
N ASP A 452 -4.05 -10.90 14.79
CA ASP A 452 -3.03 -9.92 14.43
C ASP A 452 -3.63 -8.58 13.97
N VAL A 453 -3.00 -7.48 14.38
CA VAL A 453 -3.38 -6.13 13.93
C VAL A 453 -2.16 -5.30 13.53
N LEU A 454 -2.21 -4.74 12.33
CA LEU A 454 -1.24 -3.80 11.80
C LEU A 454 -1.98 -2.50 11.45
N ALA A 455 -1.82 -1.46 12.27
CA ALA A 455 -2.38 -0.15 11.95
C ALA A 455 -1.29 0.90 11.81
N SER A 456 -1.29 1.61 10.68
CA SER A 456 -0.31 2.65 10.38
C SER A 456 -0.97 3.92 9.86
N SER A 457 -0.46 5.08 10.28
CA SER A 457 -0.91 6.38 9.78
C SER A 457 0.27 7.34 9.55
N VAL A 458 0.19 8.26 8.60
CA VAL A 458 1.22 9.33 8.49
C VAL A 458 0.86 10.49 9.43
N ASN A 459 -0.36 11.03 9.27
CA ASN A 459 -0.89 12.16 10.01
C ASN A 459 -2.25 11.79 10.62
N GLY A 460 -2.21 11.08 11.75
CA GLY A 460 -3.41 10.55 12.34
C GLY A 460 -3.14 9.83 13.65
N SER A 461 -4.10 9.96 14.56
CA SER A 461 -4.08 9.18 15.80
C SER A 461 -4.59 7.77 15.56
N ILE A 462 -4.07 6.82 16.32
CA ILE A 462 -4.52 5.43 16.31
C ILE A 462 -5.10 5.13 17.69
N VAL A 463 -6.34 4.65 17.73
CA VAL A 463 -7.01 4.22 18.96
C VAL A 463 -7.38 2.76 18.82
N PHE A 464 -6.87 1.94 19.72
CA PHE A 464 -7.19 0.53 19.82
C PHE A 464 -7.79 0.22 21.19
N ASP A 465 -8.91 -0.50 21.20
CA ASP A 465 -9.58 -1.06 22.37
C ASP A 465 -10.13 -2.44 22.03
N GLY A 466 -9.52 -3.50 22.53
CA GLY A 466 -9.94 -4.86 22.22
C GLY A 466 -8.93 -5.94 22.62
N LYS A 467 -9.14 -7.10 22.03
CA LYS A 467 -8.37 -8.33 22.22
C LYS A 467 -7.49 -8.58 21.00
N THR A 468 -6.25 -9.00 21.24
CA THR A 468 -5.28 -9.31 20.20
C THR A 468 -4.18 -10.23 20.72
N GLU A 469 -3.63 -11.12 19.88
CA GLU A 469 -2.40 -11.87 20.20
C GLU A 469 -1.16 -11.03 19.87
N SER A 470 -1.18 -10.30 18.75
CA SER A 470 -0.04 -9.54 18.24
C SER A 470 -0.48 -8.24 17.56
N ALA A 471 0.12 -7.12 17.98
CA ALA A 471 -0.26 -5.80 17.50
C ALA A 471 0.94 -4.92 17.17
N ASP A 472 0.86 -4.24 16.02
CA ASP A 472 1.83 -3.25 15.57
C ASP A 472 1.10 -1.94 15.19
N PHE A 473 1.34 -0.88 15.95
CA PHE A 473 0.76 0.45 15.74
C PHE A 473 1.87 1.45 15.44
N THR A 474 1.77 2.15 14.31
CA THR A 474 2.80 3.11 13.88
C THR A 474 2.18 4.40 13.38
N THR A 475 2.70 5.55 13.80
CA THR A 475 2.34 6.83 13.16
C THR A 475 3.53 7.80 13.06
N THR A 476 3.52 8.71 12.10
CA THR A 476 4.54 9.77 12.06
C THR A 476 4.11 10.94 12.94
N ASN A 477 2.89 11.45 12.73
CA ASN A 477 2.34 12.60 13.44
C ASN A 477 0.97 12.24 14.01
N GLY A 478 0.94 11.81 15.27
CA GLY A 478 -0.30 11.39 15.92
C GLY A 478 -0.11 10.68 17.25
N GLU A 479 -1.15 10.73 18.07
CA GLU A 479 -1.20 9.98 19.32
C GLU A 479 -1.57 8.52 19.05
N ILE A 480 -0.90 7.59 19.73
CA ILE A 480 -1.31 6.18 19.77
C ILE A 480 -1.88 5.91 21.16
N LYS A 481 -3.12 5.43 21.20
CA LYS A 481 -3.79 4.98 22.43
C LYS A 481 -4.18 3.52 22.28
N VAL A 482 -3.60 2.66 23.11
CA VAL A 482 -3.84 1.22 23.11
C VAL A 482 -4.42 0.81 24.45
N THR A 483 -5.57 0.15 24.44
CA THR A 483 -6.18 -0.51 25.59
C THR A 483 -6.31 -1.99 25.27
N LEU A 484 -5.65 -2.83 26.07
CA LEU A 484 -5.66 -4.29 25.90
C LEU A 484 -6.46 -4.90 27.05
N SER A 485 -7.42 -5.76 26.71
CA SER A 485 -8.33 -6.42 27.66
C SER A 485 -8.19 -7.94 27.70
N ASP A 486 -7.37 -8.55 26.84
CA ASP A 486 -7.17 -10.01 26.78
C ASP A 486 -5.91 -10.48 27.52
N GLU A 487 -5.97 -11.70 28.04
CA GLU A 487 -4.86 -12.47 28.58
C GLU A 487 -4.04 -13.17 27.47
N LYS A 488 -4.57 -13.36 26.26
CA LYS A 488 -3.87 -14.06 25.17
C LYS A 488 -2.78 -13.25 24.47
N VAL A 489 -2.66 -11.97 24.80
CA VAL A 489 -1.72 -11.09 24.13
C VAL A 489 -0.26 -11.49 24.38
N VAL A 490 0.50 -11.59 23.28
CA VAL A 490 1.89 -12.04 23.23
C VAL A 490 2.84 -10.88 22.91
N ARG A 491 2.45 -9.98 21.98
CA ARG A 491 3.30 -8.86 21.56
C ARG A 491 2.49 -7.61 21.24
N VAL A 492 2.91 -6.47 21.76
CA VAL A 492 2.38 -5.16 21.31
C VAL A 492 3.49 -4.14 21.09
N ASN A 493 3.58 -3.60 19.88
CA ASN A 493 4.45 -2.48 19.54
C ASN A 493 3.61 -1.25 19.20
N ALA A 494 3.96 -0.11 19.78
CA ALA A 494 3.33 1.17 19.51
C ALA A 494 4.39 2.26 19.33
N THR A 495 4.51 2.84 18.14
CA THR A 495 5.56 3.80 17.81
C THR A 495 5.04 5.05 17.11
N THR A 496 5.44 6.23 17.59
CA THR A 496 5.09 7.50 16.95
C THR A 496 6.26 8.47 16.92
N VAL A 497 6.56 9.12 15.79
CA VAL A 497 7.65 10.13 15.76
C VAL A 497 7.23 11.35 16.59
N ASN A 498 6.09 11.93 16.26
CA ASN A 498 5.53 13.14 16.83
C ASN A 498 4.14 12.91 17.43
N GLY A 499 4.12 12.37 18.64
CA GLY A 499 2.89 12.20 19.40
C GLY A 499 3.10 11.42 20.68
N ASN A 500 2.06 11.33 21.51
CA ASN A 500 2.15 10.53 22.73
C ASN A 500 1.86 9.06 22.42
N VAL A 501 2.46 8.15 23.19
CA VAL A 501 2.03 6.75 23.25
C VAL A 501 1.39 6.52 24.61
N LYS A 502 0.12 6.14 24.62
CA LYS A 502 -0.64 5.80 25.82
C LYS A 502 -1.02 4.32 25.74
N MET A 503 -0.57 3.54 26.71
CA MET A 503 -0.78 2.10 26.72
C MET A 503 -1.41 1.67 28.06
N ALA A 504 -2.50 0.94 27.96
CA ALA A 504 -3.16 0.27 29.08
C ALA A 504 -2.99 -1.25 28.89
N LEU A 505 -2.27 -1.87 29.83
CA LEU A 505 -1.89 -3.27 29.81
C LEU A 505 -2.73 -4.09 30.82
N PRO A 506 -3.01 -5.38 30.55
CA PRO A 506 -3.75 -6.23 31.49
C PRO A 506 -2.97 -6.38 32.81
N LYS A 507 -3.66 -6.19 33.95
CA LYS A 507 -3.01 -6.23 35.28
C LYS A 507 -2.46 -7.61 35.61
N GLU A 508 -3.22 -8.65 35.33
CA GLU A 508 -2.93 -10.03 35.76
C GLU A 508 -1.89 -10.74 34.87
N ARG A 509 -1.42 -10.10 33.79
CA ARG A 509 -0.45 -10.68 32.86
C ARG A 509 0.99 -10.41 33.27
N ALA A 510 1.83 -11.42 33.08
CA ALA A 510 3.27 -11.23 33.07
C ALA A 510 3.63 -10.34 31.88
N ILE A 511 4.43 -9.30 32.11
CA ILE A 511 4.85 -8.35 31.07
C ILE A 511 6.36 -8.17 31.10
N GLU A 512 6.96 -8.09 29.92
CA GLU A 512 8.34 -7.69 29.73
C GLU A 512 8.41 -6.69 28.58
N GLY A 513 8.91 -5.49 28.83
CA GLY A 513 8.87 -4.49 27.78
C GLY A 513 9.70 -3.26 28.03
N LYS A 514 9.78 -2.47 26.96
CA LYS A 514 10.62 -1.29 26.89
C LYS A 514 9.81 -0.10 26.40
N ALA A 515 9.89 0.99 27.16
CA ALA A 515 9.37 2.28 26.76
C ALA A 515 10.55 3.23 26.51
N LYS A 516 10.63 3.82 25.33
CA LYS A 516 11.73 4.72 24.96
C LYS A 516 11.21 5.99 24.29
N THR A 517 11.58 7.13 24.83
CA THR A 517 11.44 8.43 24.18
C THR A 517 12.80 9.06 23.90
N THR A 518 12.89 10.08 23.03
CA THR A 518 14.12 10.84 22.82
C THR A 518 14.06 12.18 23.56
N PHE A 519 12.93 12.87 23.53
CA PHE A 519 12.78 14.22 24.10
C PHE A 519 11.66 14.35 25.13
N GLY A 520 10.73 13.40 25.18
CA GLY A 520 9.62 13.44 26.12
C GLY A 520 9.93 12.72 27.44
N LYS A 521 8.87 12.39 28.17
CA LYS A 521 8.97 11.68 29.46
C LYS A 521 8.28 10.33 29.37
N VAL A 522 8.84 9.33 30.05
CA VAL A 522 8.18 8.06 30.28
C VAL A 522 7.57 8.05 31.69
N LYS A 523 6.24 7.86 31.76
CA LYS A 523 5.48 7.75 33.01
C LYS A 523 4.81 6.39 33.07
N SER A 524 4.90 5.74 34.22
CA SER A 524 4.23 4.46 34.48
C SER A 524 3.41 4.53 35.77
N ARG A 525 2.25 3.89 35.74
CA ARG A 525 1.39 3.57 36.89
C ARG A 525 1.07 2.08 36.96
N LEU A 526 1.89 1.24 36.33
CA LEU A 526 1.77 -0.21 36.40
C LEU A 526 1.95 -0.70 37.84
N SER A 527 1.08 -1.61 38.27
CA SER A 527 1.17 -2.27 39.58
C SER A 527 2.11 -3.49 39.53
N ASP A 528 2.55 -4.01 40.67
CA ASP A 528 3.20 -5.34 40.79
C ASP A 528 4.43 -5.57 39.88
N THR A 529 5.15 -4.51 39.50
CA THR A 529 6.36 -4.62 38.68
C THR A 529 7.60 -4.81 39.56
N GLU A 530 8.59 -5.52 39.03
CA GLU A 530 9.96 -5.45 39.56
C GLU A 530 10.46 -3.98 39.57
N PRO A 531 11.47 -3.65 40.39
CA PRO A 531 12.08 -2.32 40.36
C PRO A 531 12.43 -1.91 38.91
N MET A 532 11.75 -0.89 38.41
CA MET A 532 11.92 -0.45 37.03
C MET A 532 13.32 0.15 36.84
N GLU A 533 14.11 -0.42 35.94
CA GLU A 533 15.35 0.20 35.49
C GLU A 533 15.00 1.38 34.59
N LYS A 534 15.21 2.59 35.13
CA LYS A 534 15.07 3.85 34.40
C LYS A 534 16.44 4.40 34.10
N VAL A 535 16.80 4.38 32.82
CA VAL A 535 18.03 4.99 32.30
C VAL A 535 17.62 6.10 31.35
N GLU A 536 17.68 7.32 31.85
CA GLU A 536 17.28 8.53 31.10
C GLU A 536 15.89 8.33 30.42
N HIS A 537 15.69 8.79 29.19
CA HIS A 537 14.44 8.68 28.44
C HIS A 537 14.01 7.23 28.08
N THR A 538 14.58 6.21 28.74
CA THR A 538 14.24 4.79 28.58
C THR A 538 13.80 4.18 29.92
N MET A 539 12.76 3.35 29.87
CA MET A 539 12.26 2.58 31.01
C MET A 539 12.09 1.12 30.59
N HIS A 540 12.73 0.22 31.33
CA HIS A 540 12.50 -1.21 31.24
C HIS A 540 11.49 -1.62 32.31
N VAL A 541 10.54 -2.47 31.92
CA VAL A 541 9.45 -2.93 32.78
C VAL A 541 9.42 -4.44 32.74
N LYS A 542 9.32 -5.03 33.93
CA LYS A 542 9.10 -6.46 34.10
C LYS A 542 8.09 -6.71 35.21
N ARG A 543 7.14 -7.62 34.96
CA ARG A 543 6.17 -8.15 35.91
C ARG A 543 6.12 -9.65 35.71
N VAL A 544 6.28 -10.41 36.80
CA VAL A 544 6.31 -11.87 36.76
C VAL A 544 5.10 -12.41 37.52
N THR A 545 4.23 -13.15 36.82
CA THR A 545 3.04 -13.78 37.42
C THR A 545 2.98 -15.31 37.23
N GLY A 546 4.00 -15.92 36.61
CA GLY A 546 4.12 -17.38 36.43
C GLY A 546 3.88 -17.89 35.01
N ASP A 547 3.23 -17.08 34.17
CA ASP A 547 2.97 -17.38 32.75
C ASP A 547 4.03 -16.79 31.81
N THR A 548 4.03 -17.23 30.54
CA THR A 548 4.85 -16.65 29.48
C THR A 548 4.58 -15.15 29.37
N PRO A 549 5.61 -14.29 29.53
CA PRO A 549 5.43 -12.85 29.55
C PRO A 549 5.02 -12.34 28.18
N MET A 550 4.06 -11.44 28.19
CA MET A 550 3.72 -10.59 27.06
C MET A 550 4.85 -9.58 26.84
N SER A 551 5.32 -9.50 25.59
CA SER A 551 6.29 -8.49 25.17
C SER A 551 5.60 -7.19 24.77
N PHE A 552 6.13 -6.04 25.20
CA PHE A 552 5.66 -4.76 24.67
C PHE A 552 6.79 -3.76 24.37
N TYR A 553 6.57 -2.94 23.34
CA TYR A 553 7.40 -1.79 23.02
C TYR A 553 6.55 -0.55 22.83
N ALA A 554 6.93 0.54 23.51
CA ALA A 554 6.36 1.87 23.31
C ALA A 554 7.49 2.83 22.93
N GLY A 555 7.37 3.47 21.77
CA GLY A 555 8.42 4.32 21.22
C GLY A 555 7.91 5.69 20.79
N THR A 556 8.62 6.76 21.13
CA THR A 556 8.39 8.06 20.48
C THR A 556 9.63 8.94 20.39
N THR A 557 9.70 9.88 19.45
CA THR A 557 10.80 10.84 19.40
C THR A 557 10.52 12.05 20.27
N THR A 558 9.44 12.78 20.00
CA THR A 558 9.15 14.06 20.66
C THR A 558 8.12 13.98 21.80
N GLY A 559 7.27 12.95 21.82
CA GLY A 559 6.16 12.87 22.76
C GLY A 559 6.44 12.11 24.05
N ASN A 560 5.41 12.04 24.89
CA ASN A 560 5.45 11.31 26.15
C ASN A 560 4.93 9.89 25.99
N ILE A 561 5.45 8.99 26.82
CA ILE A 561 4.93 7.63 26.95
C ILE A 561 4.24 7.51 28.30
N LEU A 562 2.98 7.08 28.31
CA LEU A 562 2.18 6.85 29.50
C LEU A 562 1.70 5.40 29.53
N ILE A 563 2.07 4.67 30.57
CA ILE A 563 1.68 3.26 30.72
C ILE A 563 0.92 3.07 32.03
N LYS A 564 -0.19 2.34 31.99
CA LYS A 564 -1.02 2.00 33.16
C LYS A 564 -1.61 0.59 33.03
N ASP A 565 -2.21 0.10 34.11
CA ASP A 565 -3.07 -1.09 34.05
C ASP A 565 -4.44 -0.74 33.42
N THR A 566 -5.06 -1.67 32.70
CA THR A 566 -6.34 -1.48 31.98
C THR A 566 -7.52 -1.12 32.89
N ASP A 567 -7.53 -1.59 34.15
CA ASP A 567 -8.66 -1.42 35.07
C ASP A 567 -8.46 -0.31 36.13
N LYS A 568 -7.52 0.63 35.90
CA LYS A 568 -7.23 1.76 36.81
C LYS A 568 -7.19 3.12 36.14
#